data_AF-A0A2U8HDS4-F1
#
_entry.id   AF-A0A2U8HDS4-F1
#
_cell.length_a   1.000
_cell.length_b   1.000
_cell.length_c   1.000
_cell.angle_alpha   90.00
_cell.angle_beta   90.00
_cell.angle_gamma   90.00
#
_symmetry.space_group_name_H-M   'P 1'
#
loop_
_entity.id
_entity.type
_entity.pdbx_description
1 polymer ?
#
loop_
_entity_poly.entity_id
_entity_poly.type
_entity_poly.pdbx_seq_one_letter_code
_entity_poly.pdbx_strand_id
1 'polypeptide(L)'
;MAFQRTDLPHRGVPMLLSIIALCVVGTVLAGWLFGVEVLVRGAPYRAAMVPSTAISFALLFSGILIHLQRSAPRSAVLACAGIAAAVALTNSIVIPLGNGGFDVLAESRAFTDRMSPGTIAGILVAALGLAGLGSPRLNRAEVTMLSGTAGLSGVLAVLFVHDFHRGSPLALPVVEAMSIYTAACLLALYAALLLIALDPSAERQSFKETGRG
;
A
#
# COMPACT_ATOMS: atom_id res chain seq x y z
N MET A 1 37.29 -18.67 11.42
CA MET A 1 36.28 -18.75 10.34
C MET A 1 35.08 -17.94 10.75
N ALA A 2 34.90 -16.76 10.15
CA ALA A 2 33.78 -15.88 10.44
C ALA A 2 32.50 -16.50 9.86
N PHE A 3 31.51 -16.76 10.71
CA PHE A 3 30.16 -17.09 10.27
C PHE A 3 29.63 -15.90 9.46
N GLN A 4 29.59 -16.05 8.15
CA GLN A 4 28.96 -15.13 7.22
C GLN A 4 27.47 -15.17 7.52
N ARG A 5 27.01 -14.31 8.43
CA ARG A 5 25.59 -14.14 8.74
C ARG A 5 24.89 -13.85 7.42
N THR A 6 23.97 -14.73 7.06
CA THR A 6 22.99 -14.50 5.99
C THR A 6 22.01 -13.43 6.47
N ASP A 7 22.46 -12.17 6.53
CA ASP A 7 21.67 -10.97 6.86
C ASP A 7 20.67 -10.59 5.74
N LEU A 8 20.45 -11.46 4.75
CA LEU A 8 19.89 -11.12 3.45
C LEU A 8 18.35 -11.24 3.29
N PRO A 9 17.60 -12.16 3.92
CA PRO A 9 16.18 -12.31 3.58
C PRO A 9 15.31 -11.14 4.09
N HIS A 10 15.63 -10.58 5.26
CA HIS A 10 14.75 -9.60 5.93
C HIS A 10 14.66 -8.24 5.22
N ARG A 11 15.70 -7.84 4.47
CA ARG A 11 15.68 -6.60 3.66
C ARG A 11 15.44 -6.86 2.19
N GLY A 12 15.94 -7.98 1.65
CA GLY A 12 15.82 -8.32 0.24
C GLY A 12 14.37 -8.55 -0.18
N VAL A 13 13.59 -9.27 0.64
CA VAL A 13 12.19 -9.60 0.28
C VAL A 13 11.29 -8.37 0.27
N PRO A 14 11.26 -7.51 1.33
CA PRO A 14 10.45 -6.28 1.28
C PRO A 14 10.87 -5.33 0.15
N MET A 15 12.17 -5.27 -0.16
CA MET A 15 12.68 -4.46 -1.27
C MET A 15 12.18 -4.98 -2.62
N LEU A 16 12.27 -6.30 -2.84
CA LEU A 16 11.80 -6.94 -4.07
C LEU A 16 10.29 -6.76 -4.24
N LEU A 17 9.51 -7.01 -3.19
CA LEU A 17 8.05 -6.80 -3.20
C LEU A 17 7.71 -5.35 -3.57
N SER A 18 8.43 -4.39 -3.00
CA SER A 18 8.22 -2.96 -3.27
C SER A 18 8.55 -2.58 -4.71
N ILE A 19 9.67 -3.08 -5.26
CA ILE A 19 10.07 -2.82 -6.64
C ILE A 19 9.04 -3.41 -7.62
N ILE A 20 8.64 -4.67 -7.42
CA ILE A 20 7.64 -5.33 -8.27
C ILE A 20 6.32 -4.56 -8.22
N ALA A 21 5.86 -4.17 -7.03
CA ALA A 21 4.63 -3.41 -6.89
C ALA A 21 4.70 -2.04 -7.56
N LEU A 22 5.84 -1.34 -7.48
CA LEU A 22 6.06 -0.09 -8.20
C LEU A 22 6.01 -0.27 -9.72
N CYS A 23 6.54 -1.36 -10.26
CA CYS A 23 6.41 -1.68 -11.68
C CYS A 23 4.94 -1.92 -12.09
N VAL A 24 4.17 -2.64 -11.27
CA VAL A 24 2.73 -2.85 -11.49
C VAL A 24 1.99 -1.52 -11.47
N VAL A 25 2.23 -0.68 -10.46
CA VAL A 25 1.64 0.66 -10.34
C VAL A 25 2.01 1.54 -11.53
N GLY A 26 3.27 1.53 -11.97
CA GLY A 26 3.72 2.25 -13.16
C GLY A 26 3.00 1.79 -14.42
N THR A 27 2.77 0.48 -14.55
CA THR A 27 2.01 -0.10 -15.67
C THR A 27 0.54 0.35 -15.66
N VAL A 28 -0.09 0.38 -14.49
CA VAL A 28 -1.47 0.88 -14.32
C VAL A 28 -1.55 2.37 -14.69
N LEU A 29 -0.60 3.19 -14.23
CA LEU A 29 -0.57 4.62 -14.56
C LEU A 29 -0.37 4.84 -16.07
N ALA A 30 0.51 4.07 -16.71
CA ALA A 30 0.66 4.09 -18.16
C ALA A 30 -0.63 3.65 -18.87
N GLY A 31 -1.33 2.65 -18.33
CA GLY A 31 -2.63 2.21 -18.83
C GLY A 31 -3.67 3.33 -18.88
N TRP A 32 -3.74 4.15 -17.83
CA TRP A 32 -4.59 5.34 -17.83
C TRP A 32 -4.13 6.39 -18.84
N LEU A 33 -2.82 6.68 -18.91
CA LEU A 33 -2.27 7.69 -19.80
C LEU A 33 -2.51 7.37 -21.28
N PHE A 34 -2.41 6.09 -21.66
CA PHE A 34 -2.57 5.62 -23.05
C PHE A 34 -3.97 5.06 -23.36
N GLY A 35 -4.90 5.07 -22.40
CA GLY A 35 -6.24 4.53 -22.60
C GLY A 35 -6.30 3.01 -22.79
N VAL A 36 -5.36 2.25 -22.23
CA VAL A 36 -5.25 0.80 -22.40
C VAL A 36 -5.94 0.08 -21.23
N GLU A 37 -7.20 -0.31 -21.41
CA GLU A 37 -8.05 -0.87 -20.35
C GLU A 37 -7.49 -2.13 -19.69
N VAL A 38 -6.83 -3.00 -20.46
CA VAL A 38 -6.28 -4.26 -19.93
C VAL A 38 -5.20 -4.00 -18.87
N LEU A 39 -4.46 -2.89 -18.96
CA LEU A 39 -3.43 -2.56 -17.99
C LEU A 39 -3.99 -2.04 -16.66
N VAL A 40 -5.23 -1.53 -16.66
CA VAL A 40 -5.87 -0.96 -15.46
C VAL A 40 -6.87 -1.92 -14.81
N ARG A 41 -7.42 -2.89 -15.57
CA ARG A 41 -8.41 -3.90 -15.09
C ARG A 41 -7.89 -5.34 -15.06
N GLY A 42 -6.92 -5.67 -15.90
CA GLY A 42 -6.45 -7.03 -16.16
C GLY A 42 -7.36 -7.88 -17.05
N ALA A 43 -8.68 -7.71 -16.93
CA ALA A 43 -9.66 -8.40 -17.78
C ALA A 43 -10.95 -7.56 -17.95
N PRO A 44 -11.76 -7.84 -18.99
CA PRO A 44 -13.08 -7.23 -19.15
C PRO A 44 -13.97 -7.46 -17.92
N TYR A 45 -14.89 -6.51 -17.66
CA TYR A 45 -15.87 -6.56 -16.57
C TYR A 45 -15.31 -6.57 -15.14
N ARG A 46 -14.04 -6.21 -14.94
CA ARG A 46 -13.43 -6.02 -13.62
C ARG A 46 -13.30 -4.54 -13.26
N ALA A 47 -13.28 -4.25 -11.96
CA ALA A 47 -12.97 -2.91 -11.46
C ALA A 47 -11.53 -2.50 -11.84
N ALA A 48 -11.37 -1.25 -12.27
CA ALA A 48 -10.05 -0.70 -12.58
C ALA A 48 -9.37 -0.17 -11.31
N MET A 49 -8.05 -0.29 -11.25
CA MET A 49 -7.26 0.45 -10.26
C MET A 49 -7.22 1.93 -10.66
N VAL A 50 -7.94 2.78 -9.92
CA VAL A 50 -7.99 4.23 -10.24
C VAL A 50 -6.64 4.92 -9.99
N PRO A 51 -6.33 6.02 -10.71
CA PRO A 51 -5.04 6.71 -10.61
C PRO A 51 -4.64 7.11 -9.18
N SER A 52 -5.58 7.64 -8.41
CA SER A 52 -5.37 8.01 -7.01
C SER A 52 -4.92 6.84 -6.15
N THR A 53 -5.47 5.64 -6.39
CA THR A 53 -5.06 4.41 -5.71
C THR A 53 -3.63 4.03 -6.09
N ALA A 54 -3.31 4.09 -7.39
CA ALA A 54 -1.96 3.84 -7.89
C ALA A 54 -0.93 4.81 -7.29
N ILE A 55 -1.25 6.11 -7.22
CA ILE A 55 -0.40 7.12 -6.60
C ILE A 55 -0.19 6.85 -5.11
N SER A 56 -1.25 6.51 -4.36
CA SER A 56 -1.12 6.13 -2.95
C SER A 56 -0.17 4.94 -2.76
N PHE A 57 -0.28 3.89 -3.58
CA PHE A 57 0.67 2.76 -3.51
C PHE A 57 2.08 3.16 -3.92
N ALA A 58 2.25 3.98 -4.96
CA ALA A 58 3.56 4.50 -5.35
C ALA A 58 4.26 5.17 -4.17
N LEU A 59 3.53 6.02 -3.44
CA LEU A 59 4.04 6.71 -2.26
C LEU A 59 4.39 5.73 -1.12
N LEU A 60 3.50 4.79 -0.81
CA LEU A 60 3.71 3.83 0.28
C LEU A 60 4.92 2.91 0.02
N PHE A 61 5.03 2.34 -1.19
CA PHE A 61 6.18 1.50 -1.56
C PHE A 61 7.47 2.32 -1.68
N SER A 62 7.41 3.55 -2.17
CA SER A 62 8.58 4.45 -2.14
C SER A 62 9.03 4.74 -0.71
N GLY A 63 8.09 4.96 0.22
CA GLY A 63 8.41 5.14 1.63
C GLY A 63 9.09 3.91 2.26
N ILE A 64 8.65 2.70 1.89
CA ILE A 64 9.33 1.45 2.29
C ILE A 64 10.76 1.41 1.72
N LEU A 65 10.94 1.69 0.42
CA LEU A 65 12.27 1.68 -0.19
C LEU A 65 13.21 2.72 0.44
N ILE A 66 12.71 3.93 0.72
CA ILE A 66 13.46 4.96 1.43
C ILE A 66 13.86 4.44 2.81
N HIS A 67 12.93 3.83 3.55
CA HIS A 67 13.19 3.30 4.89
C HIS A 67 14.31 2.25 4.91
N LEU A 68 14.38 1.41 3.88
CA LEU A 68 15.38 0.35 3.77
C LEU A 68 16.80 0.86 3.46
N GLN A 69 16.96 2.13 3.07
CA GLN A 69 18.27 2.75 2.86
C GLN A 69 19.05 2.90 4.17
N ARG A 70 20.39 2.84 4.10
CA ARG A 70 21.26 2.96 5.29
C ARG A 70 21.11 4.30 6.01
N SER A 71 20.84 5.37 5.28
CA SER A 71 20.71 6.75 5.78
C SER A 71 19.34 7.34 5.41
N ALA A 72 18.28 6.60 5.71
CA ALA A 72 16.91 6.98 5.35
C ALA A 72 16.47 8.28 6.06
N PRO A 73 16.07 9.33 5.31
CA PRO A 73 15.45 10.52 5.91
C PRO A 73 14.05 10.16 6.46
N ARG A 74 13.92 10.09 7.78
CA ARG A 74 12.65 9.79 8.49
C ARG A 74 11.50 10.68 8.03
N SER A 75 11.77 11.96 7.77
CA SER A 75 10.79 12.93 7.26
C SER A 75 10.21 12.54 5.89
N ALA A 76 11.01 11.95 5.00
CA ALA A 76 10.52 11.52 3.68
C ALA A 76 9.59 10.30 3.81
N VAL A 77 9.91 9.34 4.69
CA VAL A 77 9.02 8.21 4.99
C VAL A 77 7.67 8.69 5.52
N LEU A 78 7.70 9.65 6.46
CA LEU A 78 6.49 10.26 7.01
C LEU A 78 5.72 11.07 5.97
N ALA A 79 6.40 11.77 5.07
CA ALA A 79 5.76 12.48 3.97
C ALA A 79 5.05 11.52 3.03
N CYS A 80 5.70 10.41 2.63
CA CYS A 80 5.07 9.35 1.84
C CYS A 80 3.80 8.80 2.50
N ALA A 81 3.87 8.46 3.79
CA ALA A 81 2.72 7.96 4.55
C ALA A 81 1.60 9.01 4.64
N GLY A 82 1.94 10.25 5.01
CA GLY A 82 0.98 11.34 5.18
C GLY A 82 0.28 11.73 3.87
N ILE A 83 1.03 11.85 2.77
CA ILE A 83 0.44 12.17 1.46
C ILE A 83 -0.43 11.01 0.96
N ALA A 84 0.00 9.76 1.11
CA ALA A 84 -0.83 8.61 0.72
C ALA A 84 -2.16 8.56 1.49
N ALA A 85 -2.12 8.82 2.80
CA ALA A 85 -3.31 8.94 3.63
C ALA A 85 -4.20 10.12 3.22
N ALA A 86 -3.61 11.28 2.94
CA ALA A 86 -4.34 12.46 2.49
C ALA A 86 -5.02 12.24 1.13
N VAL A 87 -4.37 11.54 0.19
CA VAL A 87 -4.97 11.16 -1.10
C VAL A 87 -6.17 10.23 -0.88
N ALA A 88 -6.05 9.23 -0.01
CA ALA A 88 -7.14 8.30 0.28
C ALA A 88 -8.34 9.00 0.95
N LEU A 89 -8.09 9.88 1.93
CA LEU A 89 -9.14 10.67 2.59
C LEU A 89 -9.78 11.69 1.66
N THR A 90 -9.00 12.36 0.82
CA THR A 90 -9.55 13.28 -0.17
C THR A 90 -10.49 12.55 -1.12
N ASN A 91 -10.15 11.33 -1.54
CA ASN A 91 -11.04 10.52 -2.38
C ASN A 91 -12.33 10.08 -1.66
N SER A 92 -12.30 9.86 -0.35
CA SER A 92 -13.50 9.53 0.41
C SER A 92 -14.50 10.69 0.51
N ILE A 93 -14.00 11.94 0.46
CA ILE A 93 -14.82 13.16 0.57
C ILE A 93 -15.25 13.70 -0.79
N VAL A 94 -14.34 13.71 -1.77
CA VAL A 94 -14.55 14.43 -3.04
C VAL A 94 -15.43 13.64 -4.02
N ILE A 95 -15.33 12.31 -4.04
CA ILE A 95 -16.13 11.46 -4.93
C ILE A 95 -17.65 11.57 -4.63
N PRO A 96 -18.11 11.54 -3.36
CA PRO A 96 -19.53 11.79 -3.04
C PRO A 96 -20.06 13.16 -3.48
N LEU A 97 -19.18 14.16 -3.62
CA LEU A 97 -19.54 15.52 -4.01
C LEU A 97 -19.62 15.72 -5.53
N GLY A 98 -19.49 14.65 -6.32
CA GLY A 98 -19.61 14.70 -7.79
C GLY A 98 -18.34 15.21 -8.51
N ASN A 99 -17.28 15.52 -7.77
CA ASN A 99 -16.00 15.93 -8.34
C ASN A 99 -15.10 14.69 -8.49
N GLY A 100 -14.49 14.50 -9.66
CA GLY A 100 -13.62 13.34 -9.93
C GLY A 100 -12.32 13.30 -9.09
N GLY A 101 -12.03 14.32 -8.27
CA GLY A 101 -10.81 14.41 -7.47
C GLY A 101 -9.52 14.41 -8.32
N PHE A 102 -8.48 13.71 -7.84
CA PHE A 102 -7.24 13.49 -8.62
C PHE A 102 -7.45 12.63 -9.86
N ASP A 103 -8.56 11.90 -9.93
CA ASP A 103 -8.87 11.02 -11.04
C ASP A 103 -9.58 11.75 -12.19
N VAL A 104 -9.77 13.08 -12.12
CA VAL A 104 -10.29 13.91 -13.24
C VAL A 104 -9.41 13.78 -14.48
N LEU A 105 -8.11 13.51 -14.29
CA LEU A 105 -7.16 13.29 -15.39
C LEU A 105 -7.44 11.99 -16.18
N ALA A 106 -8.32 11.13 -15.69
CA ALA A 106 -8.79 9.95 -16.39
C ALA A 106 -10.16 10.22 -17.03
N GLU A 107 -10.20 11.03 -18.09
CA GLU A 107 -11.44 11.40 -18.81
C GLU A 107 -12.26 10.19 -19.30
N SER A 108 -11.64 9.02 -19.46
CA SER A 108 -12.27 7.77 -19.89
C SER A 108 -12.79 6.89 -18.73
N ARG A 109 -12.78 7.38 -17.50
CA ARG A 109 -13.17 6.59 -16.32
C ARG A 109 -14.66 6.28 -16.32
N ALA A 110 -15.01 4.99 -16.18
CA ALA A 110 -16.39 4.59 -15.93
C ALA A 110 -16.83 5.08 -14.53
N PHE A 111 -18.07 5.56 -14.41
CA PHE A 111 -18.62 6.09 -13.15
C PHE A 111 -18.52 5.10 -11.97
N THR A 112 -18.51 3.79 -12.27
CA THR A 112 -18.40 2.71 -11.28
C THR A 112 -16.98 2.49 -10.78
N ASP A 113 -15.94 2.89 -11.53
CA ASP A 113 -14.56 2.79 -11.03
C ASP A 113 -14.37 3.85 -9.97
N ARG A 114 -13.94 3.45 -8.77
CA ARG A 114 -13.64 4.36 -7.65
C ARG A 114 -12.78 3.66 -6.63
N MET A 115 -12.10 4.46 -5.79
CA MET A 115 -11.46 3.90 -4.61
C MET A 115 -12.55 3.38 -3.66
N SER A 116 -12.58 2.06 -3.43
CA SER A 116 -13.56 1.46 -2.53
C SER A 116 -13.32 1.89 -1.07
N PRO A 117 -14.35 1.92 -0.21
CA PRO A 117 -14.18 2.18 1.22
C PRO A 117 -13.15 1.25 1.89
N GLY A 118 -13.15 -0.03 1.52
CA GLY A 118 -12.16 -0.99 2.02
C GLY A 118 -10.74 -0.69 1.55
N THR A 119 -10.57 -0.21 0.31
CA THR A 119 -9.27 0.26 -0.19
C THR A 119 -8.78 1.48 0.59
N ILE A 120 -9.65 2.45 0.87
CA ILE A 120 -9.32 3.63 1.68
C ILE A 120 -8.86 3.18 3.08
N ALA A 121 -9.65 2.35 3.76
CA ALA A 121 -9.29 1.83 5.08
C ALA A 121 -7.95 1.08 5.04
N GLY A 122 -7.73 0.24 4.02
CA GLY A 122 -6.46 -0.46 3.83
C GLY A 122 -5.27 0.50 3.68
N ILE A 123 -5.39 1.50 2.79
CA ILE A 123 -4.34 2.52 2.60
C ILE A 123 -4.06 3.27 3.90
N LEU A 124 -5.08 3.62 4.69
CA LEU A 124 -4.90 4.31 5.97
C LEU A 124 -4.16 3.44 6.99
N VAL A 125 -4.52 2.17 7.12
CA VAL A 125 -3.81 1.23 8.01
C VAL A 125 -2.36 1.03 7.56
N ALA A 126 -2.13 0.92 6.25
CA ALA A 126 -0.77 0.78 5.72
C ALA A 126 0.07 2.05 5.91
N ALA A 127 -0.53 3.24 5.73
CA ALA A 127 0.09 4.52 6.01
C ALA A 127 0.46 4.65 7.49
N LEU A 128 -0.39 4.18 8.41
CA LEU A 128 -0.09 4.16 9.84
C LEU A 128 1.10 3.23 10.15
N GLY A 129 1.14 2.04 9.56
CA GLY A 129 2.28 1.13 9.68
C GLY A 129 3.58 1.75 9.16
N LEU A 130 3.54 2.39 8.00
CA LEU A 130 4.69 3.11 7.43
C LEU A 130 5.10 4.32 8.30
N ALA A 131 4.14 5.04 8.88
CA ALA A 131 4.42 6.14 9.80
C ALA A 131 5.11 5.64 11.08
N GLY A 132 4.76 4.44 11.57
CA GLY A 132 5.46 3.76 12.65
C GLY A 132 6.95 3.56 12.34
N LEU A 133 7.30 3.24 11.09
CA LEU A 133 8.69 3.13 10.64
C LEU A 133 9.46 4.46 10.63
N GLY A 134 8.76 5.59 10.42
CA GLY A 134 9.35 6.93 10.32
C GLY A 134 9.35 7.75 11.62
N SER A 135 8.52 7.40 12.60
CA SER A 135 8.31 8.20 13.82
C SER A 135 8.79 7.48 15.08
N PRO A 136 9.71 8.07 15.87
CA PRO A 136 10.12 7.48 17.16
C PRO A 136 9.03 7.55 18.23
N ARG A 137 8.00 8.40 18.05
CA ARG A 137 6.89 8.54 19.01
C ARG A 137 5.86 7.43 18.91
N LEU A 138 5.76 6.80 17.75
CA LEU A 138 4.87 5.67 17.51
C LEU A 138 5.72 4.42 17.72
N ASN A 139 5.40 3.58 18.70
CA ASN A 139 6.19 2.40 19.05
C ASN A 139 6.50 1.56 17.79
N ARG A 140 7.70 1.78 17.21
CA ARG A 140 7.96 1.59 15.77
C ARG A 140 7.68 0.17 15.31
N ALA A 141 8.12 -0.80 16.10
CA ALA A 141 7.93 -2.21 15.82
C ALA A 141 6.46 -2.62 16.03
N GLU A 142 5.84 -2.21 17.13
CA GLU A 142 4.48 -2.61 17.50
C GLU A 142 3.43 -2.07 16.52
N VAL A 143 3.46 -0.76 16.19
CA VAL A 143 2.50 -0.16 15.26
C VAL A 143 2.64 -0.76 13.86
N THR A 144 3.87 -0.95 13.39
CA THR A 144 4.13 -1.57 12.09
C THR A 144 3.66 -3.03 12.07
N MET A 145 3.94 -3.78 13.13
CA MET A 145 3.54 -5.19 13.27
C MET A 145 2.01 -5.31 13.28
N LEU A 146 1.32 -4.53 14.12
CA LEU A 146 -0.15 -4.54 14.21
C LEU A 146 -0.80 -4.15 12.88
N SER A 147 -0.27 -3.12 12.20
CA SER A 147 -0.77 -2.71 10.89
C SER A 147 -0.54 -3.80 9.83
N GLY A 148 0.64 -4.43 9.86
CA GLY A 148 0.99 -5.53 8.96
C GLY A 148 0.11 -6.76 9.17
N THR A 149 -0.10 -7.20 10.41
CA THR A 149 -0.93 -8.38 10.72
C THR A 149 -2.41 -8.13 10.44
N ALA A 150 -2.95 -7.00 10.89
CA ALA A 150 -4.36 -6.66 10.67
C ALA A 150 -4.66 -6.50 9.18
N GLY A 151 -3.79 -5.77 8.46
CA GLY A 151 -3.93 -5.55 7.03
C GLY A 151 -3.78 -6.83 6.20
N LEU A 152 -2.79 -7.66 6.52
CA LEU A 152 -2.58 -8.94 5.84
C LEU A 152 -3.75 -9.91 6.05
N SER A 153 -4.27 -9.98 7.28
CA SER A 153 -5.45 -10.80 7.59
C SER A 153 -6.68 -10.29 6.84
N GLY A 154 -6.89 -8.97 6.82
CA GLY A 154 -8.00 -8.34 6.11
C GLY A 154 -7.97 -8.59 4.61
N VAL A 155 -6.82 -8.37 3.95
CA VAL A 155 -6.72 -8.57 2.50
C VAL A 155 -6.82 -10.05 2.12
N LEU A 156 -6.30 -10.97 2.93
CA LEU A 156 -6.48 -12.41 2.70
C LEU A 156 -7.96 -12.80 2.80
N ALA A 157 -8.67 -12.33 3.82
CA ALA A 157 -10.12 -12.56 3.95
C ALA A 157 -10.88 -12.07 2.72
N VAL A 158 -10.52 -10.88 2.20
CA VAL A 158 -11.12 -10.37 0.97
C VAL A 158 -10.78 -11.24 -0.24
N LEU A 159 -9.53 -11.67 -0.41
CA LEU A 159 -9.12 -12.53 -1.54
C LEU A 159 -9.83 -13.90 -1.54
N PHE A 160 -10.19 -14.43 -0.38
CA PHE A 160 -10.91 -15.72 -0.29
C PHE A 160 -12.42 -15.60 -0.48
N VAL A 161 -13.01 -14.44 -0.15
CA VAL A 161 -14.49 -14.27 -0.12
C VAL A 161 -15.00 -13.47 -1.30
N HIS A 162 -14.22 -12.49 -1.79
CA HIS A 162 -14.68 -11.52 -2.77
C HIS A 162 -14.43 -11.97 -4.21
N ASP A 163 -15.49 -11.94 -5.03
CA ASP A 163 -15.36 -12.05 -6.47
C ASP A 163 -15.18 -10.66 -7.10
N PHE A 164 -14.11 -10.52 -7.88
CA PHE A 164 -13.70 -9.28 -8.54
C PHE A 164 -14.45 -9.00 -9.85
N HIS A 165 -15.36 -9.88 -10.27
CA HIS A 165 -16.26 -9.62 -11.39
C HIS A 165 -17.37 -8.66 -10.97
N ARG A 166 -17.60 -7.62 -11.78
CA ARG A 166 -18.68 -6.67 -11.55
C ARG A 166 -20.04 -7.38 -11.62
N GLY A 167 -20.91 -7.05 -10.66
CA GLY A 167 -22.25 -7.63 -10.57
C GLY A 167 -22.31 -9.04 -10.01
N SER A 168 -21.19 -9.58 -9.51
CA SER A 168 -21.19 -10.88 -8.83
C SER A 168 -22.02 -10.79 -7.53
N PRO A 169 -22.86 -11.79 -7.21
CA PRO A 169 -23.60 -11.83 -5.95
C PRO A 169 -22.66 -11.99 -4.72
N LEU A 170 -21.40 -12.37 -4.94
CA LEU A 170 -20.36 -12.44 -3.92
C LEU A 170 -19.52 -11.14 -3.82
N ALA A 171 -19.94 -10.07 -4.50
CA ALA A 171 -19.30 -8.77 -4.37
C ALA A 171 -19.65 -8.15 -3.01
N LEU A 172 -18.64 -8.03 -2.13
CA LEU A 172 -18.79 -7.39 -0.83
C LEU A 172 -18.95 -5.87 -1.03
N PRO A 173 -20.00 -5.22 -0.50
CA PRO A 173 -20.27 -3.80 -0.77
C PRO A 173 -19.13 -2.85 -0.42
N VAL A 174 -18.34 -3.20 0.62
CA VAL A 174 -17.22 -2.38 1.11
C VAL A 174 -16.02 -2.40 0.16
N VAL A 175 -15.87 -3.45 -0.66
CA VAL A 175 -14.74 -3.63 -1.59
C VAL A 175 -15.17 -3.83 -3.04
N GLU A 176 -16.44 -3.61 -3.38
CA GLU A 176 -17.01 -3.83 -4.73
C GLU A 176 -16.22 -3.14 -5.86
N ALA A 177 -15.68 -1.95 -5.59
CA ALA A 177 -14.89 -1.19 -6.56
C ALA A 177 -13.38 -1.50 -6.51
N MET A 178 -12.97 -2.50 -5.73
CA MET A 178 -11.57 -2.88 -5.58
C MET A 178 -11.10 -3.70 -6.78
N SER A 179 -10.02 -3.26 -7.43
CA SER A 179 -9.38 -4.06 -8.48
C SER A 179 -8.55 -5.20 -7.90
N ILE A 180 -8.30 -6.23 -8.70
CA ILE A 180 -7.37 -7.31 -8.32
C ILE A 180 -5.95 -6.80 -8.12
N TYR A 181 -5.53 -5.78 -8.87
CA TYR A 181 -4.23 -5.12 -8.70
C TYR A 181 -4.14 -4.41 -7.34
N THR A 182 -5.21 -3.77 -6.91
CA THR A 182 -5.32 -3.14 -5.59
C THR A 182 -5.15 -4.17 -4.47
N ALA A 183 -5.85 -5.31 -4.57
CA ALA A 183 -5.74 -6.38 -3.57
C ALA A 183 -4.32 -6.98 -3.53
N ALA A 184 -3.72 -7.23 -4.69
CA ALA A 184 -2.33 -7.70 -4.79
C ALA A 184 -1.32 -6.68 -4.21
N CYS A 185 -1.52 -5.39 -4.46
CA CYS A 185 -0.68 -4.33 -3.89
C CYS A 185 -0.83 -4.24 -2.36
N LEU A 186 -2.05 -4.33 -1.81
CA LEU A 186 -2.26 -4.39 -0.36
C LEU A 186 -1.59 -5.61 0.25
N LEU A 187 -1.74 -6.78 -0.37
CA LEU A 187 -1.09 -8.01 0.07
C LEU A 187 0.43 -7.86 0.13
N ALA A 188 1.05 -7.38 -0.94
CA ALA A 188 2.48 -7.15 -1.00
C ALA A 188 2.94 -6.10 0.02
N LEU A 189 2.16 -5.03 0.20
CA LEU A 189 2.47 -3.94 1.11
C LEU A 189 2.46 -4.39 2.58
N TYR A 190 1.40 -5.09 3.00
CA TYR A 190 1.32 -5.59 4.38
C TYR A 190 2.31 -6.72 4.66
N ALA A 191 2.58 -7.57 3.68
CA ALA A 191 3.66 -8.56 3.78
C ALA A 191 5.02 -7.86 3.98
N ALA A 192 5.31 -6.82 3.21
CA ALA A 192 6.54 -6.04 3.36
C ALA A 192 6.65 -5.36 4.73
N LEU A 193 5.57 -4.70 5.21
CA LEU A 193 5.54 -4.08 6.54
C LEU A 193 5.74 -5.12 7.65
N LEU A 194 5.08 -6.28 7.57
CA LEU A 194 5.20 -7.33 8.56
C LEU A 194 6.61 -7.94 8.58
N LEU A 195 7.21 -8.20 7.42
CA LEU A 195 8.57 -8.70 7.33
C LEU A 195 9.60 -7.70 7.90
N ILE A 196 9.39 -6.41 7.70
CA ILE A 196 10.23 -5.35 8.30
C ILE A 196 10.05 -5.33 9.82
N ALA A 197 8.81 -5.45 10.31
CA ALA A 197 8.53 -5.44 11.75
C ALA A 197 9.10 -6.67 12.47
N LEU A 198 9.16 -7.82 11.79
CA LEU A 198 9.71 -9.07 12.31
C LEU A 198 11.25 -9.15 12.22
N ASP A 199 11.94 -8.16 11.64
CA ASP A 199 13.41 -8.16 11.58
C ASP A 199 13.99 -8.00 13.00
N PRO A 200 14.72 -9.00 13.55
CA PRO A 200 15.30 -8.94 14.89
C PRO A 200 16.35 -7.84 15.05
N SER A 201 16.80 -7.23 13.96
CA SER A 201 17.67 -6.06 13.98
C SER A 201 16.94 -4.80 14.48
N ALA A 202 15.62 -4.75 14.38
CA ALA A 202 14.80 -3.62 14.84
C ALA A 202 14.81 -3.47 16.37
N GLU A 203 14.75 -4.59 17.11
CA GLU A 203 14.84 -4.58 18.59
C GLU A 203 16.18 -4.03 19.09
N ARG A 204 17.29 -4.37 18.41
CA ARG A 204 18.63 -3.90 18.80
C ARG A 204 18.83 -2.39 18.61
N GLN A 205 18.12 -1.78 17.67
CA GLN A 205 18.18 -0.33 17.45
C GLN A 205 17.39 0.43 18.52
N SER A 206 16.22 -0.09 18.92
CA SER A 206 15.41 0.51 19.97
C SER A 206 16.18 0.60 21.29
N PHE A 207 16.84 -0.49 21.72
CA PHE A 207 17.61 -0.51 22.97
C PHE A 207 18.78 0.50 23.00
N LYS A 208 19.42 0.75 21.85
CA LYS A 208 20.53 1.72 21.75
C LYS A 208 20.07 3.18 21.82
N GLU A 209 18.86 3.49 21.37
CA GLU A 209 18.31 4.85 21.45
C GLU A 209 17.79 5.17 22.86
N THR A 210 17.24 4.20 23.60
CA THR A 210 16.77 4.41 24.98
C THR A 210 17.90 4.54 26.00
N GLY A 211 19.08 3.95 25.74
CA GLY A 211 20.25 4.02 26.63
C GLY A 211 21.12 5.27 26.48
N ARG A 212 20.69 6.28 25.71
CA ARG A 212 21.38 7.57 25.51
C ARG A 212 20.63 8.78 26.10
N GLY A 213 19.60 8.53 26.90
CA GLY A 213 18.87 9.54 27.67
C GLY A 213 19.52 9.83 29.00
#